data_AF-A0A6V7KKA6-F1
#
_entry.id   AF-A0A6V7KKA6-F1
#
_cell.length_a   1.000
_cell.length_b   1.000
_cell.length_c   1.000
_cell.angle_alpha   90.00
_cell.angle_beta   90.00
_cell.angle_gamma   90.00
#
_symmetry.space_group_name_H-M   'P 1'
#
loop_
_entity.id
_entity.type
_entity.pdbx_description
1 polymer ?
#
loop_
_entity_poly.entity_id
_entity_poly.type
_entity_poly.pdbx_seq_one_letter_code
_entity_poly.pdbx_strand_id
1 'polypeptide(L)'
;ENAALCDQVSSMQENLVHVKEARLFLLRRLCQLQGETESSRPSSNSALNHVNSQQFPADVIVKKSSKKKTASESSTASSIGDSTKKLTMNLEMKPKAKRYGKAAKRIVQLIPVDVHGRPLFPISLGDLTVYSLGEVIIDRIAYHSEDHIYPVGFCSTRIYASLKDPRTKALYTCKILDGGQKP
;
A
#
# COMPACT_ATOMS: atom_id res chain seq x y z
N GLU A 1 -29.67 -30.80 0.67
CA GLU A 1 -28.82 -29.67 1.10
C GLU A 1 -27.40 -29.79 0.54
N ASN A 2 -26.54 -30.67 1.08
CA ASN A 2 -25.11 -30.76 0.76
C ASN A 2 -24.73 -30.76 -0.74
N ALA A 3 -25.50 -31.40 -1.63
CA ALA A 3 -25.20 -31.45 -3.06
C ALA A 3 -25.04 -30.05 -3.69
N ALA A 4 -26.01 -29.16 -3.48
CA ALA A 4 -25.97 -27.80 -4.03
C ALA A 4 -24.79 -26.96 -3.48
N LEU A 5 -24.31 -27.28 -2.27
CA LEU A 5 -23.11 -26.66 -1.70
C LEU A 5 -21.83 -27.19 -2.40
N CYS A 6 -21.78 -28.48 -2.76
CA CYS A 6 -20.68 -29.03 -3.57
C CYS A 6 -20.65 -28.42 -4.98
N ASP A 7 -21.80 -28.23 -5.61
CA ASP A 7 -21.91 -27.59 -6.94
C ASP A 7 -21.43 -26.13 -6.87
N GLN A 8 -21.88 -25.38 -5.86
CA GLN A 8 -21.46 -24.00 -5.63
C GLN A 8 -19.95 -23.89 -5.36
N VAL A 9 -19.39 -24.76 -4.51
CA VAL A 9 -17.95 -24.81 -4.24
C VAL A 9 -17.14 -25.13 -5.50
N SER A 10 -17.62 -26.07 -6.32
CA SER A 10 -16.97 -26.45 -7.59
C SER A 10 -16.92 -25.27 -8.57
N SER A 11 -18.05 -24.58 -8.76
CA SER A 11 -18.11 -23.38 -9.59
C SER A 11 -17.22 -22.24 -9.06
N MET A 12 -17.16 -22.05 -7.74
CA MET A 12 -16.25 -21.06 -7.12
C MET A 12 -14.76 -21.43 -7.31
N GLN A 13 -14.41 -22.72 -7.31
CA GLN A 13 -13.05 -23.19 -7.57
C GLN A 13 -12.65 -22.94 -9.03
N GLU A 14 -13.52 -23.25 -10.00
CA GLU A 14 -13.30 -23.00 -11.43
C GLU A 14 -13.12 -21.49 -11.72
N ASN A 15 -13.99 -20.64 -11.15
CA ASN A 15 -13.86 -19.19 -11.25
C ASN A 15 -12.54 -18.69 -10.62
N LEU A 16 -12.11 -19.26 -9.49
CA LEU A 16 -10.82 -18.93 -8.88
C LEU A 16 -9.62 -19.35 -9.74
N VAL A 17 -9.71 -20.43 -10.52
CA VAL A 17 -8.67 -20.81 -11.49
C VAL A 17 -8.60 -19.78 -12.62
N HIS A 18 -9.72 -19.47 -13.27
CA HIS A 18 -9.80 -18.46 -14.33
C HIS A 18 -9.26 -17.09 -13.88
N VAL A 19 -9.68 -16.60 -12.69
CA VAL A 19 -9.23 -15.30 -12.17
C VAL A 19 -7.74 -15.32 -11.81
N LYS A 20 -7.20 -16.44 -11.30
CA LYS A 20 -5.75 -16.59 -11.05
C LYS A 20 -4.95 -16.59 -12.35
N GLU A 21 -5.41 -17.28 -13.39
CA GLU A 21 -4.75 -17.33 -14.69
C GLU A 21 -4.80 -15.97 -15.39
N ALA A 22 -5.96 -15.31 -15.47
CA ALA A 22 -6.10 -13.97 -16.02
C ALA A 22 -5.19 -12.96 -15.29
N ARG A 23 -5.14 -13.01 -13.95
CA ARG A 23 -4.21 -12.20 -13.15
C ARG A 23 -2.74 -12.51 -13.47
N LEU A 24 -2.37 -13.77 -13.64
CA LEU A 24 -1.00 -14.18 -13.96
C LEU A 24 -0.60 -13.76 -15.38
N PHE A 25 -1.50 -13.89 -16.35
CA PHE A 25 -1.32 -13.40 -17.73
C PHE A 25 -1.10 -11.88 -17.76
N LEU A 26 -1.99 -11.11 -17.12
CA LEU A 26 -1.87 -9.66 -17.02
C LEU A 26 -0.58 -9.23 -16.32
N LEU A 27 -0.19 -9.91 -15.23
CA LEU A 27 1.06 -9.64 -14.52
C LEU A 27 2.28 -9.96 -15.38
N ARG A 28 2.32 -11.12 -16.06
CA ARG A 28 3.40 -11.48 -17.00
C ARG A 28 3.52 -10.46 -18.13
N ARG A 29 2.39 -10.03 -18.72
CA ARG A 29 2.38 -9.05 -19.81
C ARG A 29 2.82 -7.66 -19.35
N LEU A 30 2.42 -7.24 -18.14
CA LEU A 30 2.90 -6.00 -17.50
C LEU A 30 4.40 -6.06 -17.25
N CYS A 31 4.93 -7.16 -16.70
CA CYS A 31 6.36 -7.34 -16.49
C CYS A 31 7.15 -7.39 -17.81
N GLN A 32 6.58 -7.94 -18.89
CA GLN A 32 7.19 -7.92 -20.22
C GLN A 32 7.32 -6.48 -20.76
N LEU A 33 6.24 -5.69 -20.69
CA LEU A 33 6.24 -4.26 -21.07
C LEU A 33 7.12 -3.38 -20.15
N GLN A 34 7.49 -3.87 -18.96
CA GLN A 34 8.50 -3.25 -18.09
C GLN A 34 9.92 -3.71 -18.44
N GLY A 35 10.15 -4.99 -18.74
CA GLY A 35 11.45 -5.50 -19.18
C GLY A 35 11.92 -4.90 -20.50
N GLU A 36 11.01 -4.74 -21.45
CA GLU A 36 11.22 -3.98 -22.71
C GLU A 36 11.60 -2.51 -22.46
N THR A 37 11.31 -1.94 -21.27
CA THR A 37 11.73 -0.59 -20.89
C THR A 37 13.17 -0.53 -20.37
N GLU A 38 13.62 -1.54 -19.63
CA GLU A 38 14.97 -1.58 -19.05
C GLU A 38 16.06 -1.95 -20.08
N SER A 39 15.70 -2.63 -21.18
CA SER A 39 16.65 -3.07 -22.23
C SER A 39 17.34 -1.93 -23.01
N SER A 40 17.12 -0.67 -22.66
CA SER A 40 17.76 0.51 -23.27
C SER A 40 18.72 1.27 -22.33
N ARG A 41 19.02 0.74 -21.13
CA ARG A 41 20.09 1.25 -20.27
C ARG A 41 21.44 0.59 -20.59
N PRO A 42 22.53 1.35 -20.82
CA PRO A 42 23.87 0.79 -20.90
C PRO A 42 24.36 0.39 -19.50
N SER A 43 24.63 -0.90 -19.28
CA SER A 43 25.25 -1.39 -18.04
C SER A 43 26.70 -0.91 -17.93
N SER A 44 26.95 0.10 -17.11
CA SER A 44 28.30 0.46 -16.65
C SER A 44 28.81 -0.59 -15.67
N ASN A 45 29.53 -1.59 -16.18
CA ASN A 45 30.13 -2.65 -15.37
C ASN A 45 31.18 -2.11 -14.38
N SER A 46 31.06 -2.49 -13.12
CA SER A 46 32.16 -2.49 -12.14
C SER A 46 32.09 -3.72 -11.25
N ALA A 47 32.39 -4.89 -11.83
CA ALA A 47 32.54 -6.12 -11.07
C ALA A 47 33.91 -6.14 -10.36
N LEU A 48 33.91 -6.22 -9.03
CA LEU A 48 35.07 -6.62 -8.24
C LEU A 48 34.60 -7.50 -7.08
N ASN A 49 35.23 -8.66 -6.93
CA ASN A 49 34.78 -9.73 -6.04
C ASN A 49 35.40 -9.59 -4.65
N HIS A 50 34.71 -10.05 -3.60
CA HIS A 50 35.29 -11.13 -2.81
C HIS A 50 34.25 -12.05 -2.17
N VAL A 51 34.63 -13.32 -2.06
CA VAL A 51 33.89 -14.44 -1.46
C VAL A 51 33.83 -14.32 0.07
N ASN A 52 32.72 -14.74 0.67
CA ASN A 52 32.78 -15.68 1.79
C ASN A 52 31.65 -16.72 1.67
N SER A 53 31.94 -17.97 2.02
CA SER A 53 31.00 -19.09 1.96
C SER A 53 31.25 -20.00 3.16
N GLN A 54 30.26 -20.12 4.05
CA GLN A 54 30.20 -21.16 5.06
C GLN A 54 28.77 -21.69 5.20
N GLN A 55 28.64 -23.01 5.25
CA GLN A 55 27.40 -23.76 5.43
C GLN A 55 27.44 -24.54 6.75
N PHE A 56 26.28 -25.11 7.11
CA PHE A 56 26.08 -26.18 8.10
C PHE A 56 26.12 -25.80 9.60
N PRO A 57 25.50 -26.61 10.49
CA PRO A 57 24.47 -27.63 10.29
C PRO A 57 23.19 -27.39 11.12
N ALA A 58 22.25 -28.33 11.05
CA ALA A 58 21.08 -28.41 11.93
C ALA A 58 21.32 -29.38 13.12
N ASP A 59 20.27 -29.58 13.92
CA ASP A 59 20.06 -30.64 14.92
C ASP A 59 20.96 -30.73 16.16
N VAL A 60 20.42 -30.27 17.30
CA VAL A 60 20.56 -30.97 18.60
C VAL A 60 19.18 -31.04 19.28
N ILE A 61 18.84 -32.23 19.79
CA ILE A 61 17.53 -32.57 20.38
C ILE A 61 17.62 -32.62 21.91
N VAL A 62 16.62 -32.06 22.62
CA VAL A 62 16.36 -32.39 24.04
C VAL A 62 14.88 -32.77 24.23
N LYS A 63 14.62 -33.86 24.96
CA LYS A 63 13.30 -34.47 25.18
C LYS A 63 12.89 -34.42 26.65
N LYS A 64 11.60 -34.17 26.94
CA LYS A 64 10.84 -34.64 28.13
C LYS A 64 9.34 -34.34 27.89
N SER A 65 8.49 -35.27 27.45
CA SER A 65 8.01 -36.53 28.06
C SER A 65 6.75 -36.38 28.95
N SER A 66 5.60 -36.35 28.29
CA SER A 66 4.41 -37.19 28.56
C SER A 66 3.93 -37.46 29.99
N LYS A 67 2.68 -37.05 30.29
CA LYS A 67 1.60 -38.03 30.60
C LYS A 67 0.18 -37.46 30.38
N LYS A 68 -0.83 -38.33 30.49
CA LYS A 68 -2.20 -38.22 29.95
C LYS A 68 -3.21 -38.88 30.89
N LYS A 69 -4.44 -38.34 30.97
CA LYS A 69 -5.78 -38.89 31.36
C LYS A 69 -6.58 -37.75 32.05
N THR A 70 -7.87 -37.40 31.78
CA THR A 70 -9.16 -38.13 31.59
C THR A 70 -9.69 -38.78 32.87
N ALA A 71 -10.93 -38.58 33.35
CA ALA A 71 -12.10 -37.82 32.84
C ALA A 71 -13.09 -37.49 34.01
N SER A 72 -14.31 -37.00 33.68
CA SER A 72 -15.66 -37.24 34.30
C SER A 72 -15.77 -37.83 35.73
N GLU A 73 -16.70 -37.49 36.64
CA GLU A 73 -17.99 -36.73 36.64
C GLU A 73 -18.55 -36.68 38.10
N SER A 74 -19.76 -36.20 38.51
CA SER A 74 -20.93 -35.44 37.99
C SER A 74 -21.84 -34.99 39.18
N SER A 75 -22.94 -34.23 38.92
CA SER A 75 -24.14 -34.05 39.79
C SER A 75 -23.96 -33.24 41.12
N THR A 76 -24.97 -32.67 41.83
CA THR A 76 -26.45 -32.54 41.67
C THR A 76 -27.00 -31.33 42.50
N ALA A 77 -28.27 -30.94 42.28
CA ALA A 77 -29.20 -30.20 43.19
C ALA A 77 -28.85 -28.75 43.62
N SER A 78 -29.64 -27.68 43.33
CA SER A 78 -31.00 -27.25 43.78
C SER A 78 -30.99 -26.44 45.11
N SER A 79 -31.92 -25.54 45.47
CA SER A 79 -33.24 -25.12 44.89
C SER A 79 -33.81 -23.86 45.62
N ILE A 80 -34.65 -23.05 44.95
CA ILE A 80 -35.61 -22.03 45.51
C ILE A 80 -34.95 -20.79 46.19
N GLY A 81 -35.40 -19.53 46.09
CA GLY A 81 -36.51 -18.82 45.41
C GLY A 81 -36.45 -17.31 45.81
N ASP A 82 -37.32 -16.37 45.44
CA ASP A 82 -38.46 -16.33 44.49
C ASP A 82 -38.67 -14.87 43.94
N SER A 83 -39.81 -14.20 44.16
CA SER A 83 -40.33 -13.12 43.29
C SER A 83 -40.80 -11.84 44.01
N THR A 84 -40.79 -10.69 43.31
CA THR A 84 -41.99 -9.89 42.87
C THR A 84 -41.75 -8.36 42.86
N LYS A 85 -42.29 -7.66 41.82
CA LYS A 85 -42.49 -6.18 41.67
C LYS A 85 -41.20 -5.37 41.34
N LYS A 86 -41.24 -4.24 40.58
CA LYS A 86 -42.35 -3.52 39.92
C LYS A 86 -41.91 -2.85 38.59
N LEU A 87 -42.90 -2.64 37.72
CA LEU A 87 -42.94 -1.84 36.47
C LEU A 87 -42.12 -0.54 36.43
N THR A 88 -41.51 -0.24 35.27
CA THR A 88 -41.92 0.88 34.37
C THR A 88 -41.34 0.74 32.95
N MET A 89 -41.97 1.39 31.97
CA MET A 89 -41.51 1.48 30.57
C MET A 89 -40.58 2.68 30.36
N ASN A 90 -39.67 2.61 29.37
CA ASN A 90 -39.25 3.80 28.63
C ASN A 90 -38.96 3.45 27.16
N LEU A 91 -39.37 4.32 26.24
CA LEU A 91 -39.24 4.19 24.78
C LEU A 91 -38.35 5.33 24.27
N GLU A 92 -37.04 5.11 24.19
CA GLU A 92 -36.11 6.11 23.68
C GLU A 92 -35.49 5.70 22.35
N MET A 93 -35.96 6.37 21.30
CA MET A 93 -35.57 6.15 19.90
C MET A 93 -34.15 6.67 19.68
N LYS A 94 -33.14 5.77 19.72
CA LYS A 94 -31.75 6.15 19.44
C LYS A 94 -31.61 6.82 18.06
N PRO A 95 -31.19 8.10 17.98
CA PRO A 95 -30.98 8.75 16.70
C PRO A 95 -29.82 8.06 15.97
N LYS A 96 -30.05 7.65 14.72
CA LYS A 96 -29.02 7.03 13.87
C LYS A 96 -27.99 8.10 13.50
N ALA A 97 -26.93 8.23 14.31
CA ALA A 97 -25.83 9.15 14.06
C ALA A 97 -25.26 8.91 12.65
N LYS A 98 -25.50 9.87 11.75
CA LYS A 98 -25.06 9.84 10.36
C LYS A 98 -23.52 9.83 10.35
N ARG A 99 -22.92 8.65 10.15
CA ARG A 99 -21.47 8.47 10.11
C ARG A 99 -20.90 9.26 8.94
N TYR A 100 -20.51 10.50 9.19
CA TYR A 100 -19.53 11.19 8.35
C TYR A 100 -18.30 10.29 8.28
N GLY A 101 -18.03 9.76 7.09
CA GLY A 101 -16.82 8.99 6.86
C GLY A 101 -15.64 9.92 7.08
N LYS A 102 -14.85 9.67 8.14
CA LYS A 102 -13.55 10.34 8.30
C LYS A 102 -12.75 10.00 7.05
N ALA A 103 -12.52 11.00 6.19
CA ALA A 103 -11.65 10.85 5.04
C ALA A 103 -10.33 10.25 5.51
N ALA A 104 -9.94 9.12 4.93
CA ALA A 104 -8.76 8.40 5.39
C ALA A 104 -7.54 9.30 5.19
N LYS A 105 -6.94 9.76 6.29
CA LYS A 105 -5.76 10.63 6.24
C LYS A 105 -4.68 9.89 5.45
N ARG A 106 -4.37 10.38 4.25
CA ARG A 106 -3.27 9.88 3.42
C ARG A 106 -2.00 10.00 4.25
N ILE A 107 -1.44 8.87 4.68
CA ILE A 107 -0.12 8.84 5.29
C ILE A 107 0.87 9.17 4.18
N VAL A 108 1.42 10.37 4.22
CA VAL A 108 2.49 10.80 3.32
C VAL A 108 3.75 10.00 3.69
N GLN A 109 4.39 9.40 2.69
CA GLN A 109 5.65 8.69 2.90
C GLN A 109 6.72 9.70 3.31
N LEU A 110 7.36 9.47 4.46
CA LEU A 110 8.40 10.36 4.96
C LEU A 110 9.61 10.35 4.01
N ILE A 111 10.05 11.53 3.61
CA ILE A 111 11.23 11.73 2.78
C ILE A 111 12.48 11.85 3.66
N PRO A 112 13.66 11.39 3.20
CA PRO A 112 14.91 11.65 3.90
C PRO A 112 15.20 13.15 4.01
N VAL A 113 15.66 13.58 5.18
CA VAL A 113 16.09 14.94 5.46
C VAL A 113 17.52 14.96 6.00
N ASP A 114 18.23 16.04 5.69
CA ASP A 114 19.54 16.38 6.22
C ASP A 114 19.48 16.78 7.72
N VAL A 115 20.64 16.92 8.37
CA VAL A 115 20.78 17.43 9.75
C VAL A 115 20.14 18.80 9.96
N HIS A 116 20.04 19.61 8.91
CA HIS A 116 19.34 20.90 8.92
C HIS A 116 17.83 20.82 8.61
N GLY A 117 17.24 19.61 8.60
CA GLY A 117 15.82 19.38 8.31
C GLY A 117 15.42 19.60 6.85
N ARG A 118 16.40 19.84 5.95
CA ARG A 118 16.16 20.07 4.52
C ARG A 118 15.98 18.73 3.78
N PRO A 119 15.04 18.63 2.83
CA PRO A 119 14.90 17.42 2.00
C PRO A 119 16.19 17.06 1.26
N LEU A 120 16.54 15.77 1.24
CA LEU A 120 17.61 15.25 0.41
C LEU A 120 17.09 14.99 -1.01
N PHE A 121 17.72 15.62 -2.00
CA PHE A 121 17.40 15.46 -3.42
C PHE A 121 18.38 14.50 -4.11
N PRO A 122 17.96 13.76 -5.16
CA PRO A 122 16.61 13.74 -5.73
C PRO A 122 15.62 12.87 -4.93
N ILE A 123 14.38 13.33 -4.80
CA ILE A 123 13.29 12.61 -4.12
C ILE A 123 12.57 11.74 -5.15
N SER A 124 12.75 10.42 -5.05
CA SER A 124 12.11 9.44 -5.94
C SER A 124 10.73 9.01 -5.43
N LEU A 125 9.70 9.26 -6.24
CA LEU A 125 8.29 8.99 -5.96
C LEU A 125 7.69 8.07 -7.03
N GLY A 126 8.28 6.88 -7.20
CA GLY A 126 7.89 5.91 -8.21
C GLY A 126 8.43 6.26 -9.59
N ASP A 127 7.55 6.68 -10.50
CA ASP A 127 7.86 7.10 -11.88
C ASP A 127 8.00 8.65 -12.03
N LEU A 128 7.95 9.36 -10.91
CA LEU A 128 8.23 10.79 -10.73
C LEU A 128 9.47 10.97 -9.84
N THR A 129 10.37 11.88 -10.20
CA THR A 129 11.57 12.22 -9.42
C THR A 129 11.68 13.73 -9.27
N VAL A 130 11.77 14.26 -8.05
CA VAL A 130 11.91 15.71 -7.78
C VAL A 130 13.37 16.06 -7.49
N TYR A 131 13.89 17.09 -8.15
CA TYR A 131 15.28 17.57 -8.02
C TYR A 131 15.36 18.92 -7.29
N SER A 132 14.30 19.71 -7.34
CA SER A 132 14.15 20.99 -6.65
C SER A 132 12.69 21.22 -6.33
N LEU A 133 12.40 21.72 -5.11
CA LEU A 133 11.08 22.20 -4.74
C LEU A 133 10.83 23.66 -5.18
N GLY A 134 11.87 24.40 -5.57
CA GLY A 134 11.77 25.83 -5.92
C GLY A 134 11.58 26.75 -4.71
N GLU A 135 11.27 28.01 -5.02
CA GLU A 135 11.02 29.11 -4.08
C GLU A 135 9.56 29.58 -4.17
N VAL A 136 8.91 29.78 -3.03
CA VAL A 136 7.51 30.21 -2.96
C VAL A 136 7.42 31.72 -3.13
N ILE A 137 6.89 32.15 -4.28
CA ILE A 137 6.66 33.57 -4.57
C ILE A 137 5.43 34.06 -3.78
N ILE A 138 5.67 34.88 -2.76
CA ILE A 138 4.63 35.46 -1.91
C ILE A 138 4.05 36.77 -2.46
N ASP A 139 4.83 37.54 -3.22
CA ASP A 139 4.46 38.89 -3.68
C ASP A 139 3.41 38.92 -4.81
N ARG A 140 3.15 37.77 -5.44
CA ARG A 140 2.34 37.67 -6.66
C ARG A 140 1.27 36.58 -6.52
N ILE A 141 0.03 37.01 -6.29
CA ILE A 141 -1.13 36.13 -6.02
C ILE A 141 -1.32 35.00 -7.05
N ALA A 142 -0.96 35.23 -8.32
CA ALA A 142 -1.07 34.25 -9.41
C ALA A 142 -0.13 33.03 -9.28
N TYR A 143 0.83 33.04 -8.34
CA TYR A 143 1.70 31.91 -8.05
C TYR A 143 1.11 30.93 -7.00
N HIS A 144 -0.16 31.09 -6.63
CA HIS A 144 -0.92 30.06 -5.90
C HIS A 144 -2.42 30.06 -6.24
N SER A 145 -3.13 29.08 -5.70
CA SER A 145 -4.59 28.94 -5.64
C SER A 145 -4.97 28.39 -4.26
N GLU A 146 -6.26 28.13 -4.01
CA GLU A 146 -6.73 27.56 -2.74
C GLU A 146 -6.11 26.18 -2.43
N ASP A 147 -5.90 25.35 -3.47
CA ASP A 147 -5.40 23.98 -3.37
C ASP A 147 -3.90 23.82 -3.70
N HIS A 148 -3.26 24.79 -4.38
CA HIS A 148 -1.94 24.63 -5.00
C HIS A 148 -1.03 25.85 -4.83
N ILE A 149 0.29 25.63 -4.76
CA ILE A 149 1.32 26.67 -4.84
C ILE A 149 2.25 26.31 -6.02
N TYR A 150 2.71 27.32 -6.76
CA TYR A 150 3.55 27.17 -7.95
C TYR A 150 4.96 27.75 -7.72
N PRO A 151 5.82 27.08 -6.93
CA PRO A 151 7.14 27.62 -6.59
C PRO A 151 8.09 27.69 -7.79
N VAL A 152 8.71 28.86 -7.99
CA VAL A 152 9.64 29.13 -9.11
C VAL A 152 10.92 28.31 -8.92
N GLY A 153 11.42 27.70 -9.99
CA GLY A 153 12.58 26.81 -9.91
C GLY A 153 12.27 25.41 -9.37
N PHE A 154 10.99 25.06 -9.18
CA PHE A 154 10.57 23.67 -9.06
C PHE A 154 11.06 22.88 -10.27
N CYS A 155 11.63 21.70 -10.05
CA CYS A 155 12.14 20.84 -11.12
C CYS A 155 11.92 19.37 -10.77
N SER A 156 11.22 18.66 -11.65
CA SER A 156 11.02 17.22 -11.57
C SER A 156 11.23 16.55 -12.93
N THR A 157 11.43 15.24 -12.95
CA THR A 157 11.29 14.42 -14.15
C THR A 157 10.23 13.35 -13.95
N ARG A 158 9.54 12.99 -15.03
CA ARG A 158 8.54 11.92 -15.02
C ARG A 158 8.67 11.06 -16.28
N ILE A 159 8.60 9.74 -16.12
CA ILE A 159 8.48 8.84 -17.27
C ILE A 159 7.03 8.84 -17.73
N TYR A 160 6.80 9.04 -19.03
CA TYR A 160 5.46 8.99 -19.63
C TYR A 160 5.51 8.56 -21.11
N ALA A 161 4.36 8.41 -21.77
CA ALA A 161 4.30 8.08 -23.19
C ALA A 161 5.00 9.15 -24.05
N SER A 162 5.75 8.73 -25.07
CA SER A 162 6.46 9.63 -25.98
C SER A 162 5.51 10.29 -26.98
N LEU A 163 5.54 11.62 -27.09
CA LEU A 163 4.80 12.38 -28.11
C LEU A 163 5.30 12.12 -29.55
N LYS A 164 6.44 11.44 -29.73
CA LYS A 164 7.01 11.11 -31.06
C LYS A 164 6.67 9.70 -31.53
N ASP A 165 6.56 8.73 -30.61
CA ASP A 165 6.08 7.37 -30.89
C ASP A 165 5.33 6.86 -29.67
N PRO A 166 3.98 6.76 -29.70
CA PRO A 166 3.16 6.33 -28.57
C PRO A 166 3.48 4.93 -28.02
N ARG A 167 4.23 4.10 -28.76
CA ARG A 167 4.69 2.77 -28.30
C ARG A 167 5.89 2.87 -27.35
N THR A 168 6.55 4.03 -27.31
CA THR A 168 7.76 4.28 -26.53
C THR A 168 7.48 5.18 -25.33
N LYS A 169 8.35 5.12 -24.32
CA LYS A 169 8.34 6.03 -23.17
C LYS A 169 9.42 7.09 -23.35
N ALA A 170 9.17 8.30 -22.85
CA ALA A 170 10.14 9.37 -22.76
C ALA A 170 10.24 9.89 -21.32
N LEU A 171 11.41 10.41 -20.96
CA LEU A 171 11.61 11.16 -19.72
C LEU A 171 11.29 12.63 -19.97
N TYR A 172 10.24 13.14 -19.35
CA TYR A 172 9.86 14.55 -19.42
C TYR A 172 10.44 15.28 -18.22
N THR A 173 11.01 16.47 -18.44
CA THR A 173 11.46 17.37 -17.37
C THR A 173 10.41 18.47 -17.18
N CYS A 174 9.74 18.46 -16.04
CA CYS A 174 8.76 19.48 -15.67
C CYS A 174 9.46 20.57 -14.85
N LYS A 175 9.23 21.84 -15.20
CA LYS A 175 9.75 23.00 -14.47
C LYS A 175 8.67 24.07 -14.31
N ILE A 176 8.74 24.80 -13.20
CA ILE A 176 8.04 26.08 -13.01
C ILE A 176 9.09 27.18 -13.12
N LEU A 177 8.82 28.21 -13.90
CA LEU A 177 9.72 29.34 -14.17
C LEU A 177 9.08 30.64 -13.66
N ASP A 178 9.84 31.74 -13.63
CA ASP A 178 9.23 33.08 -13.44
C ASP A 178 8.72 33.59 -14.79
N GLY A 179 7.40 33.55 -14.99
CA GLY A 179 6.71 34.15 -16.15
C GLY A 179 6.28 35.60 -15.90
N GLY A 180 6.86 36.27 -14.90
CA GLY A 180 6.51 37.62 -14.48
C GLY A 180 5.20 37.62 -13.69
N GLN A 181 4.09 37.92 -14.38
CA GLN A 181 2.77 38.07 -13.75
C GLN A 181 2.10 36.75 -13.34
N LYS A 182 2.63 35.61 -13.81
CA LYS A 182 2.15 34.25 -13.54
C LYS A 182 3.28 33.23 -13.81
N PRO A 183 3.20 32.00 -13.26
CA PRO A 183 4.08 30.89 -13.65
C PRO A 183 3.87 30.41 -15.10
#